data_AF-A0A914XK33-F1
#
_entry.id   AF-A0A914XK33-F1
#
_cell.length_a   1.000
_cell.length_b   1.000
_cell.length_c   1.000
_cell.angle_alpha   90.00
_cell.angle_beta   90.00
_cell.angle_gamma   90.00
#
_symmetry.space_group_name_H-M   'P 1'
#
loop_
_entity.id
_entity.type
_entity.pdbx_description
1 polymer ?
#
loop_
_entity_poly.entity_id
_entity_poly.type
_entity_poly.pdbx_seq_one_letter_code
_entity_poly.pdbx_strand_id
1 'polypeptide(L)'
;MALQPQGQEVCLLLQDHHHRPAGTFKMEVHQVEIRCQKVTKFFTRQVKIEVISQKRCPLMGSCHDEKCATVGPSDVIPELGEANNFPGYTRCVESCSCWPCGCFLCSPACLFYRVYALPTTLDVFEVYHCPSWNVHLKINATLLTAMGSATQQLLVEPGQTTSWNNIKITLESLSLPPIPTLDSTFITNGKTTTVLSKGDEGAVAQLTCTTASQAYNMSCHLQPDLCNCQPAGDRVNCLCRETSATNEAITNQNLPAVVGGVLWLRPEGDSVSTLLPLTAATVRVSIKGMKIATQIDIDTCHIKEASLTGCYNCDNGTELTIQCQTGFGQAIAHVSCATTSFHLDCSPQPQTQAIRLHLSQSDIDENCQVTCPAATTSFQLKGKLFLFTTTQRVDHPNSWLGMVTGTSFVPLLRKALFGDFDSFLTTIAILFACLIVTMVIRSLMCRRYRY
;
A
#
# COMPACT_ATOMS: atom_id res chain seq x y z
N MET A 1 -32.58 -13.04 21.29
CA MET A 1 -32.25 -14.31 20.61
C MET A 1 -30.79 -14.25 20.22
N ALA A 2 -30.04 -15.33 20.44
CA ALA A 2 -28.73 -15.49 19.84
C ALA A 2 -28.90 -16.03 18.41
N LEU A 3 -28.30 -15.34 17.45
CA LEU A 3 -28.15 -15.73 16.06
C LEU A 3 -26.76 -16.32 15.90
N GLN A 4 -26.69 -17.53 15.34
CA GLN A 4 -25.45 -18.15 14.90
C GLN A 4 -25.20 -17.72 13.42
N PRO A 5 -24.18 -18.23 12.70
CA PRO A 5 -23.55 -17.48 11.62
C PRO A 5 -24.42 -17.32 10.35
N GLN A 6 -23.81 -16.85 9.27
CA GLN A 6 -24.45 -16.45 8.01
C GLN A 6 -25.42 -17.51 7.43
N GLY A 7 -26.60 -17.09 6.97
CA GLY A 7 -27.60 -17.96 6.33
C GLY A 7 -28.64 -18.57 7.27
N GLN A 8 -28.55 -18.33 8.59
CA GLN A 8 -29.58 -18.80 9.52
C GLN A 8 -30.88 -18.00 9.35
N GLU A 9 -31.98 -18.69 9.01
CA GLU A 9 -33.32 -18.14 9.03
C GLU A 9 -33.94 -18.33 10.43
N VAL A 10 -34.41 -17.24 11.02
CA VAL A 10 -35.19 -17.27 12.26
C VAL A 10 -36.65 -17.07 11.94
N CYS A 11 -37.49 -18.03 12.32
CA CYS A 11 -38.94 -17.95 12.20
C CYS A 11 -39.59 -17.68 13.57
N LEU A 12 -40.29 -16.55 13.66
CA LEU A 12 -41.06 -16.14 14.82
C LEU A 12 -42.56 -16.14 14.48
N LEU A 13 -43.33 -16.99 15.13
CA LEU A 13 -44.79 -16.99 15.04
C LEU A 13 -45.35 -15.82 15.85
N LEU A 14 -46.21 -15.03 15.20
CA LEU A 14 -46.87 -13.88 15.80
C LEU A 14 -48.27 -14.28 16.23
N GLN A 15 -48.59 -14.02 17.49
CA GLN A 15 -49.88 -14.36 18.08
C GLN A 15 -50.59 -13.11 18.63
N ASP A 16 -51.91 -13.08 18.49
CA ASP A 16 -52.73 -12.07 19.17
C ASP A 16 -52.80 -12.34 20.70
N HIS A 17 -53.47 -11.45 21.43
CA HIS A 17 -53.66 -11.61 22.89
C HIS A 17 -54.40 -12.89 23.30
N HIS A 18 -55.11 -13.53 22.37
CA HIS A 18 -55.86 -14.77 22.56
C HIS A 18 -55.07 -16.00 22.07
N HIS A 19 -53.77 -15.85 21.79
CA HIS A 19 -52.88 -16.89 21.25
C HIS A 19 -53.26 -17.40 19.85
N ARG A 20 -54.05 -16.63 19.09
CA ARG A 20 -54.38 -16.99 17.71
C ARG A 20 -53.24 -16.53 16.78
N PRO A 21 -52.84 -17.36 15.80
CA PRO A 21 -51.79 -17.00 14.86
C PRO A 21 -52.24 -15.81 13.99
N ALA A 22 -51.48 -14.72 14.03
CA ALA A 22 -51.71 -13.50 13.26
C ALA A 22 -50.77 -13.39 12.04
N GLY A 23 -49.62 -14.05 12.09
CA GLY A 23 -48.62 -14.05 11.02
C GLY A 23 -47.31 -14.71 11.44
N THR A 24 -46.33 -14.70 10.55
CA THR A 24 -44.97 -15.18 10.81
C THR A 24 -43.98 -14.09 10.43
N PHE A 25 -43.04 -13.79 11.32
CA PHE A 25 -41.91 -12.94 11.04
C PHE A 25 -40.67 -13.82 10.81
N LYS A 26 -40.04 -13.64 9.66
CA LYS A 26 -38.81 -14.32 9.27
C LYS A 26 -37.67 -13.32 9.25
N MET A 27 -36.52 -13.74 9.74
CA MET A 27 -35.32 -12.92 9.77
C MET A 27 -34.14 -13.76 9.29
N GLU A 28 -33.55 -13.37 8.17
CA GLU A 28 -32.36 -14.00 7.61
C GLU A 28 -31.17 -13.06 7.76
N VAL A 29 -30.11 -13.56 8.38
CA VAL A 29 -28.85 -12.81 8.48
C VAL A 29 -27.95 -13.19 7.33
N HIS A 30 -27.62 -12.21 6.48
CA HIS A 30 -26.67 -12.45 5.41
C HIS A 30 -25.24 -12.23 5.90
N GLN A 31 -24.80 -10.99 6.00
CA GLN A 31 -23.37 -10.68 6.16
C GLN A 31 -23.17 -9.51 7.09
N VAL A 32 -22.02 -9.46 7.73
CA VAL A 32 -21.56 -8.25 8.42
C VAL A 32 -20.80 -7.40 7.41
N GLU A 33 -21.30 -6.20 7.16
CA GLU A 33 -20.56 -5.20 6.42
C GLU A 33 -19.75 -4.35 7.39
N ILE A 34 -18.45 -4.25 7.16
CA ILE A 34 -17.57 -3.37 7.91
C ILE A 34 -17.06 -2.27 6.97
N ARG A 35 -17.26 -1.01 7.35
CA ARG A 35 -16.91 0.19 6.56
C ARG A 35 -15.80 0.99 7.23
N CYS A 36 -14.79 1.34 6.46
CA CYS A 36 -13.63 2.10 6.94
C CYS A 36 -14.03 3.53 7.30
N GLN A 37 -13.66 3.98 8.50
CA GLN A 37 -13.57 5.41 8.80
C GLN A 37 -12.15 5.87 8.49
N LYS A 38 -11.94 6.39 7.28
CA LYS A 38 -10.60 6.69 6.79
C LYS A 38 -9.97 7.87 7.53
N VAL A 39 -8.67 7.79 7.73
CA VAL A 39 -7.81 8.89 8.14
C VAL A 39 -6.61 8.94 7.21
N THR A 40 -6.49 10.07 6.50
CA THR A 40 -5.39 10.35 5.57
C THR A 40 -4.07 10.40 6.32
N LYS A 41 -3.08 9.63 5.85
CA LYS A 41 -1.69 9.70 6.31
C LYS A 41 -0.95 10.82 5.57
N PHE A 42 -0.92 10.73 4.24
CA PHE A 42 -0.27 11.72 3.38
C PHE A 42 -0.76 11.58 1.93
N PHE A 43 -0.44 12.58 1.12
CA PHE A 43 -0.58 12.53 -0.33
C PHE A 43 0.79 12.31 -0.98
N THR A 44 0.79 11.69 -2.15
CA THR A 44 2.02 11.43 -2.90
C THR A 44 1.76 11.45 -4.40
N ARG A 45 2.83 11.32 -5.18
CA ARG A 45 2.81 11.20 -6.64
C ARG A 45 3.83 10.20 -7.10
N GLN A 46 3.55 9.65 -8.27
CA GLN A 46 4.52 8.85 -8.97
C GLN A 46 5.68 9.74 -9.46
N VAL A 47 6.88 9.40 -9.03
CA VAL A 47 8.08 10.18 -9.31
C VAL A 47 9.24 9.30 -9.76
N LYS A 48 10.16 9.91 -10.50
CA LYS A 48 11.50 9.39 -10.76
C LYS A 48 12.50 10.19 -9.93
N ILE A 49 13.39 9.50 -9.23
CA ILE A 49 14.50 10.15 -8.52
C ILE A 49 15.62 10.42 -9.52
N GLU A 50 16.07 11.67 -9.57
CA GLU A 50 17.20 12.11 -10.38
C GLU A 50 18.25 12.79 -9.52
N VAL A 51 19.48 12.81 -10.02
CA VAL A 51 20.59 13.51 -9.35
C VAL A 51 21.29 14.43 -10.35
N ILE A 52 21.49 15.67 -9.94
CA ILE A 52 22.33 16.64 -10.66
C ILE A 52 23.51 17.06 -9.79
N SER A 53 24.65 17.31 -10.41
CA SER A 53 25.85 17.79 -9.72
C SER A 53 26.62 18.81 -10.52
N GLN A 54 27.20 19.79 -9.82
CA GLN A 54 28.01 20.82 -10.41
C GLN A 54 29.23 21.13 -9.53
N LYS A 55 30.42 21.00 -10.13
CA LYS A 55 31.67 21.41 -9.51
C LYS A 55 31.94 22.90 -9.73
N ARG A 56 32.44 23.58 -8.69
CA ARG A 56 32.99 24.93 -8.75
C ARG A 56 34.35 24.98 -8.08
N CYS A 57 35.31 25.60 -8.76
CA CYS A 57 36.62 25.89 -8.18
C CYS A 57 36.48 26.87 -7.00
N PRO A 58 37.49 26.94 -6.11
CA PRO A 58 37.48 27.91 -5.04
C PRO A 58 37.32 29.34 -5.56
N LEU A 59 36.53 30.14 -4.84
CA LEU A 59 36.18 31.53 -5.18
C LEU A 59 35.39 31.68 -6.50
N MET A 60 34.73 30.63 -6.97
CA MET A 60 33.89 30.66 -8.17
C MET A 60 32.44 30.32 -7.84
N GLY A 61 31.51 31.14 -8.35
CA GLY A 61 30.07 30.94 -8.13
C GLY A 61 29.73 30.93 -6.64
N SER A 62 29.03 29.91 -6.17
CA SER A 62 28.66 29.75 -4.76
C SER A 62 29.80 29.20 -3.89
N CYS A 63 30.95 28.81 -4.47
CA CYS A 63 32.05 28.20 -3.74
C CYS A 63 33.00 29.24 -3.13
N HIS A 64 32.57 29.85 -2.04
CA HIS A 64 33.35 30.79 -1.23
C HIS A 64 33.42 30.30 0.21
N ASP A 65 34.55 30.55 0.86
CA ASP A 65 34.83 30.04 2.22
C ASP A 65 34.69 28.50 2.31
N GLU A 66 34.49 27.95 3.50
CA GLU A 66 34.21 26.53 3.73
C GLU A 66 32.74 26.19 3.38
N LYS A 67 32.28 26.59 2.18
CA LYS A 67 30.85 26.52 1.81
C LYS A 67 30.25 25.15 2.06
N CYS A 68 30.94 24.08 1.66
CA CYS A 68 30.41 22.72 1.79
C CYS A 68 30.08 22.32 3.22
N ALA A 69 30.79 22.85 4.22
CA ALA A 69 30.50 22.58 5.63
C ALA A 69 29.18 23.19 6.11
N THR A 70 28.65 24.18 5.38
CA THR A 70 27.46 24.95 5.76
C THR A 70 26.22 24.65 4.91
N VAL A 71 26.36 23.89 3.82
CA VAL A 71 25.22 23.59 2.93
C VAL A 71 24.23 22.65 3.61
N GLY A 72 23.02 23.15 3.82
CA GLY A 72 21.89 22.39 4.34
C GLY A 72 21.09 21.66 3.24
N PRO A 73 20.27 20.66 3.61
CA PRO A 73 19.41 19.91 2.67
C PRO A 73 18.44 20.78 1.87
N SER A 74 17.96 21.88 2.45
CA SER A 74 16.98 22.77 1.81
C SER A 74 17.62 23.94 1.06
N ASP A 75 18.96 24.04 1.05
CA ASP A 75 19.65 25.15 0.41
C ASP A 75 19.50 25.10 -1.11
N VAL A 76 19.18 26.26 -1.67
CA VAL A 76 19.07 26.48 -3.11
C VAL A 76 20.43 26.93 -3.62
N ILE A 77 21.06 26.09 -4.43
CA ILE A 77 22.35 26.38 -5.05
C ILE A 77 22.09 26.76 -6.52
N PRO A 78 22.37 28.01 -6.95
CA PRO A 78 22.08 28.47 -8.31
C PRO A 78 22.68 27.58 -9.41
N GLU A 79 23.84 26.99 -9.14
CA GLU A 79 24.53 26.04 -10.02
C GLU A 79 23.72 24.80 -10.39
N LEU A 80 22.74 24.42 -9.59
CA LEU A 80 21.92 23.21 -9.78
C LEU A 80 20.66 23.48 -10.63
N GLY A 81 20.45 24.74 -11.05
CA GLY A 81 19.46 25.10 -12.06
C GLY A 81 18.03 24.66 -11.74
N GLU A 82 17.36 24.05 -12.72
CA GLU A 82 15.96 23.64 -12.64
C GLU A 82 15.67 22.60 -11.56
N ALA A 83 16.66 21.85 -11.09
CA ALA A 83 16.47 20.88 -10.00
C ALA A 83 16.02 21.54 -8.69
N ASN A 84 16.28 22.84 -8.52
CA ASN A 84 15.80 23.62 -7.38
C ASN A 84 14.28 23.82 -7.38
N ASN A 85 13.60 23.65 -8.52
CA ASN A 85 12.15 23.77 -8.63
C ASN A 85 11.40 22.51 -8.18
N PHE A 86 12.12 21.44 -7.88
CA PHE A 86 11.55 20.13 -7.53
C PHE A 86 11.89 19.74 -6.08
N PRO A 87 11.00 18.97 -5.42
CA PRO A 87 11.23 18.53 -4.05
C PRO A 87 12.45 17.60 -4.00
N GLY A 88 13.31 17.83 -3.03
CA GLY A 88 14.61 17.19 -2.97
C GLY A 88 15.52 17.77 -1.91
N TYR A 89 16.70 17.18 -1.77
CA TYR A 89 17.72 17.63 -0.83
C TYR A 89 19.06 17.90 -1.52
N THR A 90 19.69 18.99 -1.10
CA THR A 90 20.99 19.46 -1.57
C THR A 90 22.08 19.02 -0.61
N ARG A 91 23.26 18.67 -1.15
CA ARG A 91 24.46 18.38 -0.39
C ARG A 91 25.68 18.96 -1.10
N CYS A 92 26.78 19.05 -0.37
CA CYS A 92 28.06 19.51 -0.87
C CYS A 92 29.16 18.62 -0.31
N VAL A 93 30.09 18.23 -1.19
CA VAL A 93 31.32 17.55 -0.79
C VAL A 93 32.50 18.28 -1.37
N GLU A 94 33.61 18.28 -0.65
CA GLU A 94 34.86 18.81 -1.17
C GLU A 94 35.39 17.89 -2.28
N SER A 95 35.90 18.50 -3.34
CA SER A 95 36.47 17.82 -4.51
C SER A 95 37.86 18.35 -4.81
N CYS A 96 38.60 17.62 -5.65
CA CYS A 96 39.96 17.98 -6.03
C CYS A 96 40.02 19.36 -6.72
N SER A 97 41.08 20.09 -6.46
CA SER A 97 41.34 21.42 -7.02
C SER A 97 42.78 21.47 -7.58
N CYS A 98 43.34 22.65 -7.77
CA CYS A 98 44.58 22.90 -8.52
C CYS A 98 44.48 22.61 -10.02
N TRP A 99 45.57 22.96 -10.72
CA TRP A 99 45.73 22.82 -12.16
C TRP A 99 45.36 21.42 -12.70
N PRO A 100 45.73 20.29 -12.05
CA PRO A 100 45.37 18.95 -12.54
C PRO A 100 43.85 18.69 -12.57
N CYS A 101 43.08 19.41 -11.75
CA CYS A 101 41.64 19.29 -11.65
C CYS A 101 40.87 20.48 -12.28
N GLY A 102 41.56 21.29 -13.09
CA GLY A 102 40.96 22.40 -13.84
C GLY A 102 40.71 23.67 -13.02
N CYS A 103 41.36 23.82 -11.86
CA CYS A 103 41.23 25.01 -11.00
C CYS A 103 42.55 25.77 -10.88
N PHE A 104 42.51 27.10 -10.85
CA PHE A 104 43.71 27.90 -10.61
C PHE A 104 44.18 27.80 -9.14
N LEU A 105 43.22 27.82 -8.21
CA LEU A 105 43.48 27.73 -6.78
C LEU A 105 43.51 26.27 -6.29
N CYS A 106 44.34 26.05 -5.26
CA CYS A 106 44.59 24.75 -4.65
C CYS A 106 43.83 24.48 -3.35
N SER A 107 43.03 25.43 -2.87
CA SER A 107 42.05 25.17 -1.81
C SER A 107 40.97 24.20 -2.32
N PRO A 108 40.26 23.45 -1.45
CA PRO A 108 39.27 22.46 -1.89
C PRO A 108 38.19 23.06 -2.78
N ALA A 109 37.83 22.38 -3.87
CA ALA A 109 36.72 22.78 -4.72
C ALA A 109 35.39 22.30 -4.13
N CYS A 110 34.28 22.99 -4.46
CA CYS A 110 32.95 22.58 -4.02
C CYS A 110 32.27 21.73 -5.11
N LEU A 111 31.87 20.51 -4.76
CA LEU A 111 31.01 19.68 -5.59
C LEU A 111 29.61 19.68 -4.99
N PHE A 112 28.77 20.56 -5.52
CA PHE A 112 27.35 20.64 -5.15
C PHE A 112 26.59 19.55 -5.88
N TYR A 113 25.64 18.91 -5.20
CA TYR A 113 24.70 18.00 -5.84
C TYR A 113 23.35 18.03 -5.16
N ARG A 114 22.31 17.69 -5.91
CA ARG A 114 20.94 17.62 -5.43
C ARG A 114 20.30 16.35 -5.94
N VAL A 115 19.69 15.63 -5.00
CA VAL A 115 18.79 14.51 -5.28
C VAL A 115 17.37 15.06 -5.24
N TYR A 116 16.60 14.87 -6.30
CA TYR A 116 15.27 15.45 -6.44
C TYR A 116 14.30 14.51 -7.15
N ALA A 117 13.01 14.71 -6.88
CA ALA A 117 11.94 13.90 -7.43
C ALA A 117 11.22 14.63 -8.57
N LEU A 118 11.26 14.02 -9.77
CA LEU A 118 10.53 14.48 -10.95
C LEU A 118 9.20 13.74 -11.09
N PRO A 119 8.06 14.43 -11.25
CA PRO A 119 6.79 13.76 -11.48
C PRO A 119 6.78 13.04 -12.83
N THR A 120 6.33 11.79 -12.84
CA THR A 120 6.17 11.01 -14.08
C THR A 120 4.73 11.02 -14.60
N THR A 121 3.75 11.28 -13.73
CA THR A 121 2.32 11.36 -14.07
C THR A 121 1.65 12.51 -13.33
N LEU A 122 0.48 12.95 -13.81
CA LEU A 122 -0.33 14.00 -13.18
C LEU A 122 -1.21 13.49 -12.02
N ASP A 123 -1.28 12.18 -11.82
CA ASP A 123 -2.12 11.58 -10.81
C ASP A 123 -1.60 11.87 -9.40
N VAL A 124 -2.52 12.24 -8.51
CA VAL A 124 -2.28 12.43 -7.08
C VAL A 124 -2.88 11.25 -6.35
N PHE A 125 -2.09 10.67 -5.45
CA PHE A 125 -2.50 9.54 -4.64
C PHE A 125 -2.68 9.97 -3.19
N GLU A 126 -3.79 9.55 -2.60
CA GLU A 126 -4.04 9.62 -1.17
C GLU A 126 -3.66 8.28 -0.54
N VAL A 127 -2.81 8.33 0.49
CA VAL A 127 -2.47 7.18 1.33
C VAL A 127 -3.18 7.36 2.66
N TYR A 128 -3.95 6.37 3.08
CA TYR A 128 -4.76 6.43 4.30
C TYR A 128 -4.84 5.08 4.99
N HIS A 129 -5.24 5.10 6.26
CA HIS A 129 -5.56 3.91 7.04
C HIS A 129 -6.91 4.07 7.74
N CYS A 130 -7.41 3.02 8.38
CA CYS A 130 -8.70 3.01 9.04
C CYS A 130 -8.52 2.73 10.55
N PRO A 131 -8.39 3.76 11.40
CA PRO A 131 -8.24 3.57 12.85
C PRO A 131 -9.52 3.03 13.50
N SER A 132 -10.67 3.24 12.87
CA SER A 132 -11.98 2.79 13.33
C SER A 132 -12.82 2.31 12.15
N TRP A 133 -13.82 1.48 12.48
CA TRP A 133 -14.65 0.81 11.51
C TRP A 133 -16.10 0.83 11.95
N ASN A 134 -17.00 1.22 11.04
CA ASN A 134 -18.44 1.13 11.26
C ASN A 134 -18.91 -0.27 10.90
N VAL A 135 -19.64 -0.91 11.80
CA VAL A 135 -20.11 -2.29 11.62
C VAL A 135 -21.62 -2.29 11.43
N HIS A 136 -22.08 -2.90 10.34
CA HIS A 136 -23.49 -3.02 10.01
C HIS A 136 -23.87 -4.48 9.80
N LEU A 137 -24.91 -4.94 10.48
CA LEU A 137 -25.50 -6.25 10.25
C LEU A 137 -26.59 -6.12 9.18
N LYS A 138 -26.43 -6.80 8.04
CA LYS A 138 -27.45 -6.85 6.98
C LYS A 138 -28.43 -7.98 7.26
N ILE A 139 -29.67 -7.60 7.53
CA ILE A 139 -30.77 -8.51 7.84
C ILE A 139 -31.85 -8.39 6.76
N ASN A 140 -32.25 -9.51 6.17
CA ASN A 140 -33.46 -9.59 5.36
C ASN A 140 -34.63 -10.01 6.26
N ALA A 141 -35.54 -9.07 6.48
CA ALA A 141 -36.71 -9.26 7.31
C ALA A 141 -37.94 -9.46 6.44
N THR A 142 -38.68 -10.55 6.66
CA THR A 142 -39.91 -10.86 5.93
C THR A 142 -41.07 -11.03 6.91
N LEU A 143 -42.20 -10.38 6.64
CA LEU A 143 -43.42 -10.47 7.42
C LEU A 143 -44.52 -11.11 6.57
N LEU A 144 -44.96 -12.29 6.99
CA LEU A 144 -46.03 -13.05 6.38
C LEU A 144 -47.31 -12.88 7.21
N THR A 145 -48.37 -12.35 6.60
CA THR A 145 -49.68 -12.18 7.24
C THR A 145 -50.79 -12.69 6.32
N ALA A 146 -52.01 -12.78 6.82
CA ALA A 146 -53.18 -13.11 5.98
C ALA A 146 -53.42 -12.10 4.84
N MET A 147 -52.89 -10.87 4.95
CA MET A 147 -53.02 -9.83 3.94
C MET A 147 -51.94 -9.88 2.85
N GLY A 148 -50.87 -10.66 3.05
CA GLY A 148 -49.76 -10.77 2.11
C GLY A 148 -48.39 -10.89 2.78
N SER A 149 -47.35 -10.87 1.95
CA SER A 149 -45.94 -10.90 2.34
C SER A 149 -45.28 -9.55 2.09
N ALA A 150 -44.55 -9.03 3.08
CA ALA A 150 -43.69 -7.87 2.93
C ALA A 150 -42.25 -8.25 3.27
N THR A 151 -41.28 -7.86 2.46
CA THR A 151 -39.85 -8.11 2.70
C THR A 151 -39.10 -6.80 2.66
N GLN A 152 -38.18 -6.59 3.61
CA GLN A 152 -37.35 -5.40 3.71
C GLN A 152 -35.94 -5.78 4.14
N GLN A 153 -34.93 -5.21 3.47
CA GLN A 153 -33.56 -5.28 3.93
C GLN A 153 -33.32 -4.17 4.97
N LEU A 154 -32.81 -4.58 6.14
CA LEU A 154 -32.53 -3.72 7.28
C LEU A 154 -31.02 -3.73 7.54
N LEU A 155 -30.45 -2.54 7.72
CA LEU A 155 -29.11 -2.34 8.23
C LEU A 155 -29.24 -2.02 9.72
N VAL A 156 -28.64 -2.86 10.57
CA VAL A 156 -28.70 -2.71 12.03
C VAL A 156 -27.29 -2.50 12.57
N GLU A 157 -27.13 -1.43 13.34
CA GLU A 157 -25.88 -1.10 14.00
C GLU A 157 -25.86 -1.64 15.44
N PRO A 158 -24.70 -2.07 15.96
CA PRO A 158 -24.57 -2.49 17.35
C PRO A 158 -25.07 -1.40 18.32
N GLY A 159 -25.91 -1.78 19.27
CA GLY A 159 -26.51 -0.90 20.27
C GLY A 159 -27.68 -0.04 19.76
N GLN A 160 -27.98 -0.04 18.46
CA GLN A 160 -29.11 0.71 17.91
C GLN A 160 -30.35 -0.16 17.66
N THR A 161 -31.51 0.49 17.65
CA THR A 161 -32.81 -0.13 17.37
C THR A 161 -33.34 0.35 16.03
N THR A 162 -33.40 -0.55 15.05
CA THR A 162 -34.05 -0.31 13.76
C THR A 162 -35.52 -0.70 13.85
N SER A 163 -36.42 0.17 13.40
CA SER A 163 -37.87 -0.08 13.41
C SER A 163 -38.37 -0.29 11.99
N TRP A 164 -39.17 -1.33 11.79
CA TRP A 164 -39.88 -1.61 10.54
C TRP A 164 -41.31 -2.04 10.85
N ASN A 165 -42.30 -1.28 10.39
CA ASN A 165 -43.70 -1.44 10.77
C ASN A 165 -43.88 -1.40 12.31
N ASN A 166 -44.48 -2.46 12.89
CA ASN A 166 -44.67 -2.63 14.33
C ASN A 166 -43.53 -3.43 15.00
N ILE A 167 -42.45 -3.71 14.25
CA ILE A 167 -41.34 -4.57 14.67
C ILE A 167 -40.14 -3.67 14.97
N LYS A 168 -39.55 -3.88 16.14
CA LYS A 168 -38.31 -3.23 16.58
C LYS A 168 -37.24 -4.30 16.70
N ILE A 169 -36.11 -4.07 16.06
CA ILE A 169 -34.96 -4.98 16.03
C ILE A 169 -33.78 -4.22 16.61
N THR A 170 -33.22 -4.73 17.70
CA THR A 170 -32.05 -4.15 18.37
C THR A 170 -30.91 -5.15 18.33
N LEU A 171 -29.75 -4.74 17.80
CA LEU A 171 -28.53 -5.55 17.87
C LEU A 171 -27.83 -5.29 19.20
N GLU A 172 -27.88 -6.25 20.11
CA GLU A 172 -27.33 -6.09 21.48
C GLU A 172 -25.83 -6.38 21.51
N SER A 173 -25.41 -7.43 20.83
CA SER A 173 -24.00 -7.82 20.75
C SER A 173 -23.68 -8.44 19.40
N LEU A 174 -22.43 -8.30 18.99
CA LEU A 174 -21.91 -8.85 17.74
C LEU A 174 -20.51 -9.39 18.01
N SER A 175 -20.29 -10.66 17.67
CA SER A 175 -18.99 -11.30 17.69
C SER A 175 -18.42 -11.31 16.27
N LEU A 176 -17.20 -10.81 16.14
CA LEU A 176 -16.46 -10.79 14.88
C LEU A 176 -15.20 -11.65 15.04
N PRO A 177 -14.78 -12.36 13.98
CA PRO A 177 -13.48 -13.03 14.01
C PRO A 177 -12.36 -11.98 14.13
N PRO A 178 -11.18 -12.34 14.66
CA PRO A 178 -10.02 -11.46 14.61
C PRO A 178 -9.62 -11.22 13.15
N ILE A 179 -9.56 -9.95 12.73
CA ILE A 179 -9.27 -9.57 11.35
C ILE A 179 -7.92 -8.83 11.33
N PRO A 180 -6.80 -9.54 11.08
CA PRO A 180 -5.46 -8.95 11.17
C PRO A 180 -5.20 -7.86 10.11
N THR A 181 -6.03 -7.78 9.07
CA THR A 181 -5.93 -6.79 7.98
C THR A 181 -6.70 -5.50 8.24
N LEU A 182 -7.34 -5.30 9.40
CA LEU A 182 -8.00 -4.01 9.71
C LEU A 182 -7.01 -2.85 9.91
N ASP A 183 -5.73 -3.14 10.15
CA ASP A 183 -4.60 -2.18 10.15
C ASP A 183 -4.00 -1.99 8.74
N SER A 184 -4.72 -2.37 7.68
CA SER A 184 -4.18 -2.17 6.33
C SER A 184 -4.11 -0.69 5.97
N THR A 185 -3.03 -0.32 5.29
CA THR A 185 -2.91 0.97 4.61
C THR A 185 -3.47 0.82 3.20
N PHE A 186 -4.21 1.82 2.72
CA PHE A 186 -4.78 1.88 1.39
C PHE A 186 -4.18 3.05 0.62
N ILE A 187 -4.09 2.89 -0.70
CA ILE A 187 -3.73 3.95 -1.64
C ILE A 187 -4.84 4.13 -2.67
N THR A 188 -5.21 5.37 -2.96
CA THR A 188 -6.24 5.69 -3.96
C THR A 188 -5.90 6.93 -4.78
N ASN A 189 -6.32 6.97 -6.04
CA ASN A 189 -6.37 8.19 -6.86
C ASN A 189 -7.82 8.66 -7.12
N GLY A 190 -8.79 8.13 -6.36
CA GLY A 190 -10.22 8.37 -6.55
C GLY A 190 -10.88 7.52 -7.64
N LYS A 191 -10.12 6.85 -8.51
CA LYS A 191 -10.63 5.90 -9.52
C LYS A 191 -10.34 4.45 -9.13
N THR A 192 -9.12 4.21 -8.68
CA THR A 192 -8.59 2.91 -8.30
C THR A 192 -8.09 2.98 -6.87
N THR A 193 -8.40 1.95 -6.09
CA THR A 193 -7.94 1.81 -4.70
C THR A 193 -7.30 0.45 -4.54
N THR A 194 -6.18 0.40 -3.82
CA THR A 194 -5.39 -0.81 -3.60
C THR A 194 -4.98 -0.90 -2.14
N VAL A 195 -4.88 -2.13 -1.61
CA VAL A 195 -4.31 -2.40 -0.29
C VAL A 195 -2.79 -2.44 -0.40
N LEU A 196 -2.08 -1.65 0.41
CA LEU A 196 -0.62 -1.65 0.45
C LEU A 196 -0.11 -2.74 1.41
N SER A 197 0.88 -3.50 0.96
CA SER A 197 1.65 -4.36 1.86
C SER A 197 2.58 -3.50 2.75
N LYS A 198 3.00 -4.03 3.90
CA LYS A 198 3.93 -3.31 4.80
C LYS A 198 5.25 -2.92 4.12
N GLY A 199 5.71 -3.70 3.14
CA GLY A 199 6.92 -3.39 2.37
C GLY A 199 6.72 -2.23 1.40
N ASP A 200 5.53 -2.15 0.79
CA ASP A 200 5.21 -1.13 -0.21
C ASP A 200 4.92 0.23 0.42
N GLU A 201 4.40 0.27 1.65
CA GLU A 201 4.14 1.53 2.37
C GLU A 201 5.40 2.40 2.45
N GLY A 202 6.56 1.81 2.76
CA GLY A 202 7.83 2.54 2.78
C GLY A 202 8.30 3.00 1.40
N ALA A 203 7.94 2.29 0.34
CA ALA A 203 8.26 2.69 -1.03
C ALA A 203 7.39 3.85 -1.51
N VAL A 204 6.13 3.90 -1.08
CA VAL A 204 5.19 4.99 -1.36
C VAL A 204 5.49 6.23 -0.51
N ALA A 205 5.99 6.04 0.71
CA ALA A 205 6.34 7.12 1.64
C ALA A 205 7.65 7.86 1.29
N GLN A 206 8.32 7.54 0.18
CA GLN A 206 9.54 8.25 -0.23
C GLN A 206 9.28 9.73 -0.50
N LEU A 207 8.11 10.06 -1.05
CA LEU A 207 7.63 11.43 -1.26
C LEU A 207 6.32 11.61 -0.50
N THR A 208 6.28 12.55 0.45
CA THR A 208 5.10 12.82 1.26
C THR A 208 4.68 14.28 1.16
N CYS A 209 3.38 14.52 0.99
CA CYS A 209 2.77 15.83 0.92
C CYS A 209 1.58 15.87 1.89
N THR A 210 1.25 17.03 2.47
CA THR A 210 0.16 17.09 3.46
C THR A 210 -1.22 17.23 2.81
N THR A 211 -1.30 17.79 1.60
CA THR A 211 -2.55 17.98 0.86
C THR A 211 -2.43 17.52 -0.59
N ALA A 212 -3.57 17.23 -1.20
CA ALA A 212 -3.64 16.92 -2.63
C ALA A 212 -3.12 18.07 -3.51
N SER A 213 -3.35 19.33 -3.12
CA SER A 213 -2.84 20.51 -3.84
C SER A 213 -1.32 20.62 -3.79
N GLN A 214 -0.70 20.32 -2.64
CA GLN A 214 0.76 20.28 -2.52
C GLN A 214 1.36 19.17 -3.37
N ALA A 215 0.74 17.98 -3.37
CA ALA A 215 1.13 16.89 -4.25
C ALA A 215 1.08 17.32 -5.72
N TYR A 216 -0.05 17.91 -6.15
CA TYR A 216 -0.21 18.40 -7.51
C TYR A 216 0.86 19.43 -7.92
N ASN A 217 1.19 20.37 -7.03
CA ASN A 217 2.22 21.39 -7.25
C ASN A 217 3.65 20.94 -6.95
N MET A 218 3.88 19.65 -6.62
CA MET A 218 5.19 19.11 -6.23
C MET A 218 5.83 19.83 -5.02
N SER A 219 5.03 20.44 -4.17
CA SER A 219 5.48 21.08 -2.92
C SER A 219 5.51 20.06 -1.78
N CYS A 220 6.34 19.03 -1.93
CA CYS A 220 6.36 17.86 -1.06
C CYS A 220 7.71 17.68 -0.35
N HIS A 221 7.71 16.87 0.69
CA HIS A 221 8.94 16.44 1.35
C HIS A 221 9.44 15.13 0.73
N LEU A 222 10.66 15.16 0.20
CA LEU A 222 11.38 13.96 -0.23
C LEU A 222 12.21 13.44 0.93
N GLN A 223 12.03 12.17 1.30
CA GLN A 223 12.76 11.56 2.40
C GLN A 223 14.27 11.61 2.13
N PRO A 224 15.10 12.00 3.11
CA PRO A 224 16.56 11.94 2.95
C PRO A 224 17.05 10.48 2.84
N ASP A 225 18.26 10.31 2.34
CA ASP A 225 18.98 9.02 2.28
C ASP A 225 18.39 7.95 1.34
N LEU A 226 17.54 8.35 0.41
CA LEU A 226 17.11 7.49 -0.71
C LEU A 226 18.25 7.08 -1.65
N CYS A 227 19.34 7.86 -1.64
CA CYS A 227 20.49 7.66 -2.52
C CYS A 227 21.79 7.69 -1.74
N ASN A 228 22.66 6.73 -2.02
CA ASN A 228 24.04 6.74 -1.57
C ASN A 228 24.93 7.31 -2.68
N CYS A 229 25.52 8.48 -2.44
CA CYS A 229 26.29 9.25 -3.42
C CYS A 229 27.76 9.33 -3.04
N GLN A 230 28.64 9.06 -4.00
CA GLN A 230 30.09 9.17 -3.83
C GLN A 230 30.69 10.13 -4.88
N PRO A 231 31.66 10.99 -4.51
CA PRO A 231 32.32 11.87 -5.45
C PRO A 231 33.17 11.07 -6.45
N ALA A 232 33.06 11.41 -7.73
CA ALA A 232 33.79 10.82 -8.84
C ALA A 232 34.33 11.94 -9.75
N GLY A 233 35.45 12.55 -9.33
CA GLY A 233 36.08 13.66 -10.05
C GLY A 233 35.24 14.93 -10.01
N ASP A 234 34.63 15.28 -11.13
CA ASP A 234 33.81 16.48 -11.34
C ASP A 234 32.29 16.24 -11.18
N ARG A 235 31.88 15.00 -10.89
CA ARG A 235 30.49 14.59 -10.68
C ARG A 235 30.35 13.74 -9.43
N VAL A 236 29.11 13.47 -9.02
CA VAL A 236 28.81 12.40 -8.06
C VAL A 236 28.24 11.19 -8.78
N ASN A 237 28.60 10.00 -8.31
CA ASN A 237 27.96 8.75 -8.68
C ASN A 237 27.02 8.33 -7.55
N CYS A 238 25.74 8.16 -7.86
CA CYS A 238 24.71 7.87 -6.86
C CYS A 238 24.01 6.56 -7.16
N LEU A 239 23.84 5.76 -6.13
CA LEU A 239 23.00 4.57 -6.13
C LEU A 239 21.71 4.89 -5.37
N CYS A 240 20.62 5.06 -6.12
CA CYS A 240 19.31 5.40 -5.58
C CYS A 240 18.41 4.17 -5.54
N ARG A 241 17.55 4.09 -4.52
CA ARG A 241 16.48 3.08 -4.48
C ARG A 241 15.46 3.37 -5.58
N GLU A 242 15.06 2.36 -6.35
CA GLU A 242 14.05 2.54 -7.39
C GLU A 242 12.68 2.94 -6.80
N THR A 243 12.02 3.87 -7.49
CA THR A 243 10.64 4.32 -7.22
C THR A 243 9.57 3.55 -8.01
N SER A 244 9.98 2.62 -8.88
CA SER A 244 9.12 1.75 -9.70
C SER A 244 8.09 0.98 -8.85
N ALA A 245 8.40 0.75 -7.59
CA ALA A 245 7.51 0.16 -6.58
C ALA A 245 6.18 0.91 -6.41
N THR A 246 6.11 2.23 -6.64
CA THR A 246 4.82 2.95 -6.61
C THR A 246 3.88 2.47 -7.71
N ASN A 247 4.38 2.23 -8.93
CA ASN A 247 3.58 1.69 -10.02
C ASN A 247 3.13 0.27 -9.77
N GLU A 248 4.05 -0.60 -9.35
CA GLU A 248 3.70 -2.00 -9.09
C GLU A 248 2.69 -2.11 -7.95
N ALA A 249 2.88 -1.33 -6.87
CA ALA A 249 1.96 -1.29 -5.74
C ALA A 249 0.56 -0.79 -6.13
N ILE A 250 0.46 0.19 -7.04
CA ILE A 250 -0.82 0.72 -7.50
C ILE A 250 -1.50 -0.22 -8.50
N THR A 251 -0.74 -0.89 -9.37
CA THR A 251 -1.32 -1.64 -10.51
C THR A 251 -1.68 -3.08 -10.18
N ASN A 252 -1.00 -3.72 -9.21
CA ASN A 252 -1.09 -5.17 -9.04
C ASN A 252 -2.30 -5.65 -8.22
N GLN A 253 -2.98 -4.79 -7.43
CA GLN A 253 -4.04 -5.23 -6.50
C GLN A 253 -5.22 -4.25 -6.35
N ASN A 254 -5.79 -3.83 -7.47
CA ASN A 254 -7.00 -3.01 -7.44
C ASN A 254 -8.18 -3.74 -6.79
N LEU A 255 -8.92 -3.05 -5.92
CA LEU A 255 -10.14 -3.57 -5.33
C LEU A 255 -11.23 -3.81 -6.41
N PRO A 256 -12.04 -4.88 -6.32
CA PRO A 256 -12.13 -5.80 -5.19
C PRO A 256 -11.04 -6.88 -5.23
N ALA A 257 -10.46 -7.20 -4.07
CA ALA A 257 -9.38 -8.17 -3.96
C ALA A 257 -9.39 -8.88 -2.60
N VAL A 258 -8.92 -10.14 -2.57
CA VAL A 258 -8.75 -10.90 -1.32
C VAL A 258 -7.34 -10.65 -0.78
N VAL A 259 -7.24 -9.95 0.34
CA VAL A 259 -5.96 -9.62 0.99
C VAL A 259 -5.99 -10.10 2.43
N GLY A 260 -5.01 -10.92 2.81
CA GLY A 260 -4.93 -11.55 4.13
C GLY A 260 -6.18 -12.35 4.51
N GLY A 261 -6.80 -13.02 3.54
CA GLY A 261 -8.02 -13.83 3.73
C GLY A 261 -9.33 -13.05 3.77
N VAL A 262 -9.29 -11.73 3.58
CA VAL A 262 -10.47 -10.85 3.61
C VAL A 262 -10.76 -10.29 2.22
N LEU A 263 -12.00 -10.41 1.76
CA LEU A 263 -12.45 -9.78 0.53
C LEU A 263 -12.71 -8.29 0.77
N TRP A 264 -11.84 -7.45 0.23
CA TRP A 264 -12.02 -6.01 0.19
C TRP A 264 -12.82 -5.63 -1.05
N LEU A 265 -13.85 -4.82 -0.86
CA LEU A 265 -14.72 -4.37 -1.94
C LEU A 265 -14.23 -3.05 -2.53
N ARG A 266 -14.74 -2.72 -3.73
CA ARG A 266 -14.54 -1.37 -4.27
C ARG A 266 -15.12 -0.33 -3.31
N PRO A 267 -14.44 0.81 -3.11
CA PRO A 267 -15.02 1.89 -2.33
C PRO A 267 -16.36 2.34 -2.91
N GLU A 268 -17.37 2.45 -2.06
CA GLU A 268 -18.61 3.14 -2.40
C GLU A 268 -18.49 4.57 -1.89
N GLY A 269 -18.34 5.53 -2.80
CA GLY A 269 -17.91 6.88 -2.44
C GLY A 269 -16.45 6.87 -1.97
N ASP A 270 -16.23 7.23 -0.70
CA ASP A 270 -14.89 7.47 -0.15
C ASP A 270 -14.48 6.47 0.96
N SER A 271 -15.26 5.40 1.14
CA SER A 271 -15.04 4.40 2.18
C SER A 271 -14.90 3.01 1.57
N VAL A 272 -13.77 2.36 1.86
CA VAL A 272 -13.58 0.93 1.56
C VAL A 272 -14.39 0.12 2.56
N SER A 273 -15.00 -0.96 2.08
CA SER A 273 -15.75 -1.90 2.89
C SER A 273 -15.29 -3.33 2.66
N THR A 274 -15.60 -4.17 3.64
CA THR A 274 -15.45 -5.62 3.53
C THR A 274 -16.72 -6.31 4.03
N LEU A 275 -16.94 -7.51 3.51
CA LEU A 275 -18.03 -8.38 3.90
C LEU A 275 -17.42 -9.55 4.65
N LEU A 276 -17.87 -9.74 5.89
CA LEU A 276 -17.38 -10.79 6.76
C LEU A 276 -18.50 -11.75 7.12
N PRO A 277 -18.18 -13.05 7.23
CA PRO A 277 -19.10 -14.00 7.78
C PRO A 277 -19.38 -13.62 9.24
N LEU A 278 -20.66 -13.60 9.61
CA LEU A 278 -21.05 -13.45 11.00
C LEU A 278 -20.52 -14.66 11.79
N THR A 279 -20.05 -14.49 13.03
CA THR A 279 -19.76 -15.64 13.92
C THR A 279 -20.91 -15.87 14.91
N ALA A 280 -21.31 -14.81 15.62
CA ALA A 280 -22.49 -14.81 16.47
C ALA A 280 -23.02 -13.38 16.65
N ALA A 281 -24.33 -13.22 16.75
CA ALA A 281 -24.97 -11.94 17.10
C ALA A 281 -26.10 -12.16 18.11
N THR A 282 -26.31 -11.26 19.04
CA THR A 282 -27.51 -11.27 19.87
C THR A 282 -28.44 -10.16 19.41
N VAL A 283 -29.64 -10.56 18.97
CA VAL A 283 -30.66 -9.64 18.48
C VAL A 283 -31.90 -9.73 19.35
N ARG A 284 -32.40 -8.57 19.78
CA ARG A 284 -33.68 -8.42 20.47
C ARG A 284 -34.73 -8.00 19.44
N VAL A 285 -35.78 -8.81 19.31
CA VAL A 285 -36.95 -8.49 18.50
C VAL A 285 -38.11 -8.19 19.43
N SER A 286 -38.76 -7.05 19.24
CA SER A 286 -39.94 -6.63 19.98
C SER A 286 -41.03 -6.22 19.01
N ILE A 287 -42.27 -6.67 19.26
CA ILE A 287 -43.40 -6.39 18.37
C ILE A 287 -44.55 -5.81 19.18
N LYS A 288 -45.11 -4.70 18.72
CA LYS A 288 -46.18 -3.99 19.44
C LYS A 288 -47.51 -4.74 19.32
N GLY A 289 -48.12 -5.06 20.46
CA GLY A 289 -49.48 -5.61 20.54
C GLY A 289 -49.63 -7.09 20.15
N MET A 290 -48.52 -7.83 20.04
CA MET A 290 -48.52 -9.26 19.72
C MET A 290 -47.58 -10.03 20.65
N LYS A 291 -47.88 -11.31 20.87
CA LYS A 291 -46.98 -12.25 21.54
C LYS A 291 -46.14 -12.97 20.49
N ILE A 292 -44.92 -13.34 20.86
CA ILE A 292 -43.97 -14.04 19.99
C ILE A 292 -43.82 -15.46 20.51
N ALA A 293 -43.99 -16.44 19.63
CA ALA A 293 -43.61 -17.82 19.86
C ALA A 293 -42.51 -18.20 18.86
N THR A 294 -41.42 -18.80 19.34
CA THR A 294 -40.33 -19.26 18.48
C THR A 294 -40.71 -20.59 17.83
N GLN A 295 -40.49 -20.70 16.52
CA GLN A 295 -40.55 -21.98 15.81
C GLN A 295 -39.11 -22.43 15.54
N ILE A 296 -38.73 -23.56 16.13
CA ILE A 296 -37.40 -24.15 15.96
C ILE A 296 -37.60 -25.49 15.28
N ASP A 297 -37.07 -25.63 14.08
CA ASP A 297 -37.00 -26.91 13.39
C ASP A 297 -35.73 -27.65 13.85
N ILE A 298 -35.92 -28.91 14.25
CA ILE A 298 -34.90 -29.73 14.90
C ILE A 298 -34.26 -30.62 13.82
N ASP A 299 -33.06 -30.25 13.37
CA ASP A 299 -32.35 -30.93 12.28
C ASP A 299 -30.99 -31.52 12.69
N THR A 300 -30.66 -32.66 12.07
CA THR A 300 -29.38 -33.37 12.22
C THR A 300 -28.51 -33.14 10.99
N CYS A 301 -27.22 -32.85 11.20
CA CYS A 301 -26.27 -32.59 10.12
C CYS A 301 -25.28 -33.74 9.95
N HIS A 302 -24.95 -34.04 8.68
CA HIS A 302 -24.04 -35.11 8.31
C HIS A 302 -23.03 -34.63 7.26
N ILE A 303 -21.76 -35.00 7.44
CA ILE A 303 -20.71 -34.76 6.45
C ILE A 303 -20.68 -35.91 5.44
N LYS A 304 -20.68 -35.58 4.14
CA LYS A 304 -20.61 -36.58 3.06
C LYS A 304 -19.18 -36.85 2.61
N GLU A 305 -18.44 -35.77 2.36
CA GLU A 305 -17.08 -35.82 1.86
C GLU A 305 -16.26 -34.72 2.52
N ALA A 306 -15.00 -35.01 2.82
CA ALA A 306 -14.03 -34.06 3.36
C ALA A 306 -12.62 -34.42 2.86
N SER A 307 -11.88 -33.44 2.34
CA SER A 307 -10.50 -33.63 1.86
C SER A 307 -9.64 -32.39 2.10
N LEU A 308 -8.37 -32.59 2.42
CA LEU A 308 -7.40 -31.53 2.73
C LEU A 308 -6.32 -31.47 1.66
N THR A 309 -6.03 -30.26 1.17
CA THR A 309 -4.92 -30.00 0.24
C THR A 309 -4.22 -28.70 0.60
N GLY A 310 -2.89 -28.70 0.71
CA GLY A 310 -2.13 -27.47 0.94
C GLY A 310 -0.93 -27.66 1.85
N CYS A 311 -0.53 -26.58 2.52
CA CYS A 311 0.65 -26.57 3.38
C CYS A 311 0.32 -26.36 4.87
N TYR A 312 1.20 -26.89 5.71
CA TYR A 312 1.19 -26.63 7.15
C TYR A 312 2.23 -25.54 7.49
N ASN A 313 2.00 -24.77 8.55
CA ASN A 313 2.85 -23.64 8.98
C ASN A 313 3.18 -22.62 7.87
N CYS A 314 2.20 -22.26 7.04
CA CYS A 314 2.39 -21.36 5.90
C CYS A 314 1.26 -20.33 5.78
N ASP A 315 1.53 -19.17 5.17
CA ASP A 315 0.53 -18.10 4.99
C ASP A 315 -0.63 -18.51 4.08
N ASN A 316 -0.34 -19.27 3.03
CA ASN A 316 -1.35 -19.81 2.11
C ASN A 316 -2.29 -20.83 2.79
N GLY A 317 -1.87 -21.41 3.91
CA GLY A 317 -2.63 -22.41 4.66
C GLY A 317 -2.97 -23.68 3.88
N THR A 318 -3.92 -24.43 4.42
CA THR A 318 -4.50 -25.64 3.87
C THR A 318 -5.93 -25.38 3.45
N GLU A 319 -6.31 -25.86 2.27
CA GLU A 319 -7.69 -25.83 1.79
C GLU A 319 -8.41 -27.13 2.15
N LEU A 320 -9.50 -27.01 2.89
CA LEU A 320 -10.46 -28.07 3.20
C LEU A 320 -11.63 -27.98 2.22
N THR A 321 -11.79 -29.00 1.40
CA THR A 321 -12.99 -29.19 0.56
C THR A 321 -13.96 -30.14 1.26
N ILE A 322 -15.17 -29.69 1.58
CA ILE A 322 -16.12 -30.41 2.43
C ILE A 322 -17.58 -30.25 1.95
N GLN A 323 -18.40 -31.29 2.16
CA GLN A 323 -19.84 -31.29 1.84
C GLN A 323 -20.67 -31.62 3.09
N CYS A 324 -21.56 -30.71 3.49
CA CYS A 324 -22.49 -30.92 4.60
C CYS A 324 -23.95 -31.06 4.12
N GLN A 325 -24.67 -32.04 4.67
CA GLN A 325 -26.08 -32.29 4.42
C GLN A 325 -26.92 -32.15 5.69
N THR A 326 -28.09 -31.52 5.58
CA THR A 326 -29.15 -31.49 6.61
C THR A 326 -30.41 -32.19 6.11
N GLY A 327 -31.27 -32.67 7.01
CA GLY A 327 -32.54 -33.31 6.67
C GLY A 327 -33.59 -32.33 6.12
N PHE A 328 -33.55 -31.08 6.58
CA PHE A 328 -34.46 -30.02 6.17
C PHE A 328 -33.79 -28.65 6.32
N GLY A 329 -34.30 -27.66 5.58
CA GLY A 329 -33.87 -26.26 5.68
C GLY A 329 -32.39 -26.00 5.38
N GLN A 330 -31.91 -24.82 5.76
CA GLN A 330 -30.49 -24.52 5.86
C GLN A 330 -30.11 -24.49 7.34
N ALA A 331 -29.03 -25.19 7.68
CA ALA A 331 -28.54 -25.29 9.05
C ALA A 331 -27.05 -25.00 9.10
N ILE A 332 -26.57 -24.52 10.25
CA ILE A 332 -25.15 -24.27 10.45
C ILE A 332 -24.63 -25.29 11.45
N ALA A 333 -23.62 -26.04 11.03
CA ALA A 333 -22.93 -26.99 11.89
C ALA A 333 -21.68 -26.35 12.49
N HIS A 334 -21.48 -26.53 13.80
CA HIS A 334 -20.21 -26.27 14.45
C HIS A 334 -19.35 -27.54 14.44
N VAL A 335 -18.17 -27.47 13.81
CA VAL A 335 -17.21 -28.56 13.74
C VAL A 335 -16.09 -28.33 14.73
N SER A 336 -15.83 -29.34 15.57
CA SER A 336 -14.75 -29.34 16.55
C SER A 336 -13.87 -30.57 16.35
N CYS A 337 -12.60 -30.32 16.00
CA CYS A 337 -11.53 -31.31 15.89
C CYS A 337 -10.47 -31.05 16.99
N ALA A 338 -9.42 -31.86 17.07
CA ALA A 338 -8.36 -31.65 18.08
C ALA A 338 -7.47 -30.46 17.73
N THR A 339 -7.17 -30.24 16.45
CA THR A 339 -6.31 -29.13 15.98
C THR A 339 -7.06 -27.87 15.57
N THR A 340 -8.37 -27.96 15.31
CA THR A 340 -9.13 -26.85 14.71
C THR A 340 -10.62 -26.91 15.03
N SER A 341 -11.29 -25.76 14.94
CA SER A 341 -12.74 -25.66 15.01
C SER A 341 -13.23 -24.63 13.99
N PHE A 342 -14.33 -24.93 13.31
CA PHE A 342 -14.89 -24.07 12.25
C PHE A 342 -16.40 -24.29 12.12
N HIS A 343 -17.06 -23.47 11.30
CA HIS A 343 -18.49 -23.57 11.01
C HIS A 343 -18.70 -23.98 9.55
N LEU A 344 -19.79 -24.69 9.28
CA LEU A 344 -20.20 -25.15 7.96
C LEU A 344 -21.67 -24.83 7.68
N ASP A 345 -21.96 -24.45 6.45
CA ASP A 345 -23.34 -24.34 5.97
C ASP A 345 -23.81 -25.72 5.49
N CYS A 346 -24.97 -26.17 5.95
CA CYS A 346 -25.53 -27.47 5.61
C CYS A 346 -26.87 -27.27 4.89
N SER A 347 -27.02 -27.92 3.74
CA SER A 347 -28.22 -27.85 2.90
C SER A 347 -28.77 -29.25 2.61
N PRO A 348 -30.06 -29.40 2.23
CA PRO A 348 -30.62 -30.72 1.95
C PRO A 348 -29.99 -31.34 0.70
N GLN A 349 -29.62 -30.48 -0.25
CA GLN A 349 -28.77 -30.81 -1.39
C GLN A 349 -27.34 -30.35 -1.09
N PRO A 350 -26.42 -31.24 -0.70
CA PRO A 350 -25.09 -30.88 -0.23
C PRO A 350 -24.30 -30.16 -1.34
N GLN A 351 -23.73 -29.01 -1.00
CA GLN A 351 -22.83 -28.26 -1.87
C GLN A 351 -21.40 -28.35 -1.36
N THR A 352 -20.45 -28.40 -2.29
CA THR A 352 -19.02 -28.38 -1.98
C THR A 352 -18.60 -26.99 -1.50
N GLN A 353 -18.05 -26.93 -0.30
CA GLN A 353 -17.48 -25.72 0.31
C GLN A 353 -15.96 -25.86 0.42
N ALA A 354 -15.25 -24.77 0.17
CA ALA A 354 -13.80 -24.68 0.31
C ALA A 354 -13.46 -23.71 1.45
N ILE A 355 -12.74 -24.20 2.46
CA ILE A 355 -12.40 -23.45 3.68
C ILE A 355 -10.90 -23.47 3.86
N ARG A 356 -10.30 -22.30 4.13
CA ARG A 356 -8.87 -22.22 4.42
C ARG A 356 -8.62 -22.38 5.93
N LEU A 357 -7.78 -23.33 6.29
CA LEU A 357 -7.35 -23.65 7.66
C LEU A 357 -5.83 -23.47 7.78
N HIS A 358 -5.38 -22.99 8.94
CA HIS A 358 -3.95 -22.89 9.26
C HIS A 358 -3.58 -23.99 10.25
N LEU A 359 -3.04 -25.08 9.73
CA LEU A 359 -2.66 -26.26 10.49
C LEU A 359 -1.16 -26.28 10.75
N SER A 360 -0.76 -26.85 11.89
CA SER A 360 0.63 -26.89 12.34
C SER A 360 1.32 -28.25 12.14
N GLN A 361 0.56 -29.27 11.76
CA GLN A 361 1.03 -30.65 11.59
C GLN A 361 0.91 -31.09 10.12
N SER A 362 1.81 -31.97 9.69
CA SER A 362 1.82 -32.47 8.31
C SER A 362 0.87 -33.65 8.07
N ASP A 363 0.70 -34.53 9.05
CA ASP A 363 -0.15 -35.72 8.95
C ASP A 363 -1.37 -35.49 9.84
N ILE A 364 -2.54 -35.40 9.23
CA ILE A 364 -3.82 -35.14 9.91
C ILE A 364 -4.63 -36.44 9.87
N ASP A 365 -4.96 -36.98 11.04
CA ASP A 365 -5.93 -38.07 11.23
C ASP A 365 -6.66 -37.85 12.55
N GLU A 366 -7.81 -37.18 12.49
CA GLU A 366 -8.55 -36.76 13.67
C GLU A 366 -10.04 -37.13 13.54
N ASN A 367 -10.66 -37.47 14.68
CA ASN A 367 -12.11 -37.64 14.77
C ASN A 367 -12.75 -36.32 15.18
N CYS A 368 -13.52 -35.71 14.28
CA CYS A 368 -14.15 -34.43 14.48
C CYS A 368 -15.63 -34.60 14.85
N GLN A 369 -16.14 -33.75 15.73
CA GLN A 369 -17.55 -33.67 16.09
C GLN A 369 -18.24 -32.54 15.33
N VAL A 370 -19.47 -32.78 14.88
CA VAL A 370 -20.30 -31.88 14.09
C VAL A 370 -21.59 -31.66 14.86
N THR A 371 -21.77 -30.47 15.40
CA THR A 371 -22.92 -30.14 16.24
C THR A 371 -23.88 -29.25 15.46
N CYS A 372 -25.11 -29.71 15.32
CA CYS A 372 -26.26 -28.94 14.84
C CYS A 372 -27.29 -28.77 15.96
N PRO A 373 -28.31 -27.91 15.79
CA PRO A 373 -29.23 -27.54 16.88
C PRO A 373 -29.88 -28.72 17.61
N ALA A 374 -30.06 -29.87 16.93
CA ALA A 374 -30.71 -31.05 17.48
C ALA A 374 -29.76 -32.15 17.97
N ALA A 375 -28.58 -32.27 17.36
CA ALA A 375 -27.78 -33.48 17.42
C ALA A 375 -26.31 -33.23 17.08
N THR A 376 -25.45 -34.08 17.65
CA THR A 376 -24.01 -34.13 17.37
C THR A 376 -23.69 -35.41 16.62
N THR A 377 -23.04 -35.29 15.47
CA THR A 377 -22.51 -36.41 14.68
C THR A 377 -20.98 -36.34 14.65
N SER A 378 -20.32 -37.38 14.15
CA SER A 378 -18.85 -37.41 14.04
C SER A 378 -18.39 -37.88 12.66
N PHE A 379 -17.25 -37.37 12.22
CA PHE A 379 -16.59 -37.82 10.99
C PHE A 379 -15.07 -37.80 11.16
N GLN A 380 -14.37 -38.55 10.30
CA GLN A 380 -12.92 -38.63 10.32
C GLN A 380 -12.31 -37.66 9.29
N LEU A 381 -11.44 -36.77 9.74
CA LEU A 381 -10.70 -35.83 8.91
C LEU A 381 -9.29 -36.37 8.67
N LYS A 382 -8.94 -36.63 7.39
CA LYS A 382 -7.62 -37.15 7.00
C LYS A 382 -6.97 -36.33 5.90
N GLY A 383 -5.65 -36.18 5.97
CA GLY A 383 -4.86 -35.56 4.89
C GLY A 383 -3.38 -35.45 5.18
N LYS A 384 -2.57 -35.31 4.12
CA LYS A 384 -1.13 -35.04 4.23
C LYS A 384 -0.79 -33.70 3.58
N LEU A 385 -0.10 -32.85 4.35
CA LEU A 385 0.24 -31.47 4.00
C LEU A 385 1.74 -31.33 3.77
N PHE A 386 2.11 -30.48 2.81
CA PHE A 386 3.51 -30.23 2.49
C PHE A 386 4.07 -29.01 3.26
N LEU A 387 5.39 -28.97 3.43
CA LEU A 387 6.05 -27.80 4.02
C LEU A 387 6.29 -26.75 2.95
N PHE A 388 5.93 -25.48 3.21
CA PHE A 388 6.23 -24.36 2.32
C PHE A 388 7.47 -23.61 2.80
N THR A 389 8.52 -23.52 1.97
CA THR A 389 9.74 -22.77 2.27
C THR A 389 9.87 -21.57 1.36
N THR A 390 9.84 -20.35 1.91
CA THR A 390 10.09 -19.13 1.15
C THR A 390 11.60 -18.97 0.93
N THR A 391 12.08 -19.27 -0.28
CA THR A 391 13.42 -18.83 -0.71
C THR A 391 13.37 -17.33 -0.97
N GLN A 392 13.90 -16.51 -0.05
CA GLN A 392 14.11 -15.10 -0.33
C GLN A 392 15.16 -14.95 -1.44
N ARG A 393 14.73 -14.51 -2.63
CA ARG A 393 15.66 -13.89 -3.58
C ARG A 393 16.06 -12.55 -3.01
N VAL A 394 17.31 -12.45 -2.58
CA VAL A 394 17.98 -11.16 -2.42
C VAL A 394 18.31 -10.68 -3.84
N ASP A 395 17.35 -10.04 -4.50
CA ASP A 395 17.63 -9.34 -5.75
C ASP A 395 18.44 -8.08 -5.38
N HIS A 396 19.74 -8.11 -5.69
CA HIS A 396 20.56 -6.91 -5.73
C HIS A 396 20.09 -6.07 -6.93
N PRO A 397 19.55 -4.85 -6.75
CA PRO A 397 19.17 -4.01 -7.86
C PRO A 397 20.44 -3.45 -8.51
N ASN A 398 20.93 -4.15 -9.53
CA ASN A 398 21.97 -3.68 -10.43
C ASN A 398 21.35 -2.85 -11.56
N SER A 399 20.61 -1.78 -11.25
CA SER A 399 20.10 -0.85 -12.27
C SER A 399 20.89 0.46 -12.24
N TRP A 400 21.86 0.56 -13.16
CA TRP A 400 22.58 1.79 -13.46
C TRP A 400 21.65 2.76 -14.18
N LEU A 401 20.91 3.57 -13.44
CA LEU A 401 20.21 4.75 -13.99
C LEU A 401 21.15 5.96 -13.99
N GLY A 402 22.21 5.88 -14.78
CA GLY A 402 22.95 7.06 -15.23
C GLY A 402 22.27 7.63 -16.47
N MET A 403 21.17 8.37 -16.30
CA MET A 403 20.58 9.09 -17.43
C MET A 403 21.47 10.29 -17.76
N VAL A 404 22.28 10.15 -18.81
CA VAL A 404 23.10 11.23 -19.36
C VAL A 404 22.17 12.19 -20.12
N THR A 405 21.55 13.15 -19.43
CA THR A 405 20.92 14.32 -20.08
C THR A 405 21.88 15.50 -20.03
N GLY A 406 22.94 15.38 -20.82
CA GLY A 406 23.99 16.37 -20.95
C GLY A 406 24.15 16.89 -22.38
N THR A 407 23.06 17.28 -23.04
CA THR A 407 23.17 18.12 -24.25
C THR A 407 22.20 19.30 -24.16
N SER A 408 22.47 20.21 -23.23
CA SER A 408 22.07 21.60 -23.42
C SER A 408 22.84 22.12 -24.64
N PHE A 409 22.10 22.61 -25.64
CA PHE A 409 22.57 23.06 -26.95
C PHE A 409 23.33 24.41 -26.90
N VAL A 410 23.88 24.78 -25.74
CA VAL A 410 24.46 26.11 -25.47
C VAL A 410 26.01 26.16 -25.40
N PRO A 411 26.80 25.05 -25.32
CA PRO A 411 28.26 25.19 -25.35
C PRO A 411 28.84 25.29 -26.77
N LEU A 412 28.06 25.01 -27.82
CA LEU A 412 28.52 25.11 -29.21
C LEU A 412 28.62 26.56 -29.70
N LEU A 413 27.72 27.46 -29.28
CA LEU A 413 27.82 28.89 -29.61
C LEU A 413 28.78 29.65 -28.71
N ARG A 414 28.98 29.23 -27.45
CA ARG A 414 29.96 29.89 -26.57
C ARG A 414 31.41 29.55 -26.93
N LYS A 415 31.68 28.33 -27.42
CA LYS A 415 32.98 27.98 -28.02
C LYS A 415 33.22 28.63 -29.40
N ALA A 416 32.16 29.08 -30.09
CA ALA A 416 32.29 29.80 -31.35
C ALA A 416 32.44 31.33 -31.18
N LEU A 417 31.99 31.90 -30.05
CA LEU A 417 31.95 33.36 -29.86
C LEU A 417 32.93 33.93 -28.83
N PHE A 418 33.49 33.11 -27.93
CA PHE A 418 34.56 33.54 -27.02
C PHE A 418 35.66 32.49 -27.00
N GLY A 419 36.55 32.60 -27.98
CA GLY A 419 37.82 31.87 -27.98
C GLY A 419 38.74 32.46 -26.92
N ASP A 420 39.36 31.61 -26.12
CA ASP A 420 40.62 31.93 -25.49
C ASP A 420 41.32 30.65 -25.00
N PHE A 421 42.31 30.24 -25.77
CA PHE A 421 43.48 29.48 -25.30
C PHE A 421 44.71 29.77 -26.19
N ASP A 422 44.51 30.34 -27.40
CA ASP A 422 45.59 30.72 -28.33
C ASP A 422 46.17 32.13 -28.09
N SER A 423 45.42 33.05 -27.46
CA SER A 423 45.87 34.44 -27.26
C SER A 423 47.02 34.55 -26.23
N PHE A 424 47.03 33.67 -25.23
CA PHE A 424 48.06 33.65 -24.19
C PHE A 424 49.41 33.09 -24.71
N LEU A 425 49.37 32.06 -25.56
CA LEU A 425 50.58 31.49 -26.16
C LEU A 425 51.16 32.40 -27.25
N THR A 426 50.31 33.07 -28.02
CA THR A 426 50.76 34.03 -29.05
C THR A 426 51.36 35.30 -28.44
N THR A 427 50.81 35.82 -27.34
CA THR A 427 51.40 36.99 -26.63
C THR A 427 52.76 36.66 -26.00
N ILE A 428 52.93 35.47 -25.42
CA ILE A 428 54.23 35.01 -24.91
C ILE A 428 55.24 34.81 -26.06
N ALA A 429 54.82 34.25 -27.19
CA ALA A 429 55.69 34.05 -28.35
C ALA A 429 56.17 35.38 -28.97
N ILE A 430 55.31 36.40 -29.02
CA ILE A 430 55.67 37.74 -29.53
C ILE A 430 56.66 38.44 -28.60
N LEU A 431 56.50 38.32 -27.27
CA LEU A 431 57.44 38.89 -26.31
C LEU A 431 58.83 38.23 -26.41
N PHE A 432 58.88 36.91 -26.62
CA PHE A 432 60.14 36.19 -26.86
C PHE A 432 60.80 36.61 -28.18
N ALA A 433 60.03 36.76 -29.26
CA ALA A 433 60.55 37.22 -30.55
C ALA A 433 61.13 38.64 -30.47
N CYS A 434 60.46 39.56 -29.77
CA CYS A 434 60.96 40.94 -29.56
C CYS A 434 62.25 40.97 -28.73
N LEU A 435 62.41 40.10 -27.73
CA LEU A 435 63.65 39.97 -26.95
C LEU A 435 64.82 39.47 -27.81
N ILE A 436 64.57 38.52 -28.71
CA ILE A 436 65.60 38.01 -29.63
C ILE A 436 66.02 39.10 -30.62
N VAL A 437 65.06 39.83 -31.20
CA VAL A 437 65.37 40.92 -32.15
C VAL A 437 66.15 42.05 -31.49
N THR A 438 65.81 42.43 -30.26
CA THR A 438 66.55 43.48 -29.52
C THR A 438 67.97 43.04 -29.13
N MET A 439 68.19 41.75 -28.82
CA MET A 439 69.54 41.21 -28.62
C MET A 439 70.36 41.21 -29.92
N VAL A 440 69.76 40.84 -31.04
CA VAL A 440 70.45 40.86 -32.35
C VAL A 440 70.81 42.28 -32.77
N ILE A 441 69.92 43.26 -32.60
CA ILE A 441 70.21 44.67 -32.89
C ILE A 441 71.32 45.22 -31.99
N ARG A 442 71.34 44.89 -30.69
CA ARG A 442 72.45 45.26 -29.79
C ARG A 442 73.78 44.64 -30.22
N SER A 443 73.78 43.39 -30.70
CA SER A 443 74.99 42.72 -31.19
C SER A 443 75.51 43.32 -32.50
N LEU A 444 74.63 43.79 -33.39
CA LEU A 444 74.99 44.46 -34.64
C LEU A 444 75.48 45.89 -34.42
N MET A 445 74.90 46.62 -33.45
CA MET A 445 75.35 47.97 -33.06
C MET A 445 76.74 47.94 -32.40
N CYS A 446 77.06 46.92 -31.60
CA CYS A 446 78.41 46.77 -31.02
C CYS A 446 79.50 46.45 -32.05
N ARG A 447 79.15 45.92 -33.22
CA ARG A 447 80.12 45.60 -34.29
C ARG A 447 80.48 46.81 -35.16
N ARG A 448 79.78 47.94 -35.03
CA ARG A 448 80.00 49.16 -35.84
C ARG A 448 80.89 50.22 -35.17
N TYR A 449 81.42 49.95 -33.96
CA TYR A 449 82.28 50.85 -33.18
C TYR A 449 83.71 50.30 -32.93
N ARG A 450 84.13 49.27 -33.66
CA ARG A 450 85.53 48.83 -33.74
C ARG A 450 85.99 48.79 -35.19
N TYR A 451 86.26 49.96 -35.75
CA TYR A 451 87.32 50.25 -36.72
C TYR A 451 87.65 51.72 -36.62
#